data_AF-A0A8T7I0Y6-F1
#
_entry.id   AF-A0A8T7I0Y6-F1
#
_cell.length_a   1.000
_cell.length_b   1.000
_cell.length_c   1.000
_cell.angle_alpha   90.00
_cell.angle_beta   90.00
_cell.angle_gamma   90.00
#
_symmetry.space_group_name_H-M   'P 1'
#
loop_
_entity.id
_entity.type
_entity.pdbx_description
1 polymer ?
#
loop_
_entity_poly.entity_id
_entity_poly.type
_entity_poly.pdbx_seq_one_letter_code
_entity_poly.pdbx_strand_id
1 'polypeptide(L)'
;AWQQLNRPALAIHGEYDIQAINDKWTFEIVNAVNHAGKNLAERVVIPKTEHSLMNYPSREALMTAMSERQHSAVNPGEHYNNATLTVVLDWLAKHSKS
;
A
#
# COMPACT_ATOMS: atom_id res chain seq x y z
N ALA A 1 -16.59 -12.00 1.41
CA ALA A 1 -16.54 -10.67 2.05
C ALA A 1 -16.31 -9.56 1.01
N TRP A 2 -15.17 -9.53 0.31
CA TRP A 2 -14.84 -8.44 -0.63
C TRP A 2 -15.88 -8.15 -1.73
N GLN A 3 -16.49 -9.17 -2.33
CA GLN A 3 -17.57 -9.01 -3.33
C GLN A 3 -18.81 -8.25 -2.82
N GLN A 4 -19.03 -8.22 -1.50
CA GLN A 4 -20.18 -7.55 -0.89
C GLN A 4 -19.87 -6.09 -0.52
N LEU A 5 -18.65 -5.61 -0.78
CA LEU A 5 -18.28 -4.23 -0.50
C LEU A 5 -19.16 -3.26 -1.31
N ASN A 6 -19.70 -2.25 -0.63
CA ASN A 6 -20.60 -1.25 -1.21
C ASN A 6 -20.08 0.18 -1.02
N ARG A 7 -18.80 0.34 -0.69
CA ARG A 7 -18.12 1.61 -0.49
C ARG A 7 -16.81 1.61 -1.26
N PRO A 8 -16.28 2.79 -1.64
CA PRO A 8 -14.96 2.90 -2.24
C PRO A 8 -13.89 2.25 -1.35
N ALA A 9 -12.93 1.56 -1.97
CA ALA A 9 -11.75 1.01 -1.29
C ALA A 9 -10.46 1.27 -2.08
N LEU A 10 -9.36 1.37 -1.35
CA LEU A 10 -8.01 1.47 -1.89
C LEU A 10 -7.17 0.33 -1.31
N ALA A 11 -6.61 -0.50 -2.18
CA ALA A 11 -5.63 -1.52 -1.83
C ALA A 11 -4.21 -0.99 -2.10
N ILE A 12 -3.40 -0.86 -1.05
CA ILE A 12 -2.02 -0.37 -1.12
C ILE A 12 -1.06 -1.53 -0.86
N HIS A 13 -0.01 -1.63 -1.67
CA HIS A 13 1.09 -2.56 -1.43
C HIS A 13 2.44 -1.88 -1.66
N GLY A 14 3.42 -2.19 -0.82
CA GLY A 14 4.79 -1.72 -1.02
C GLY A 14 5.57 -2.66 -1.94
N GLU A 15 6.32 -2.12 -2.90
CA GLU A 15 7.15 -2.92 -3.83
C GLU A 15 8.14 -3.86 -3.11
N TYR A 16 8.65 -3.45 -1.95
CA TYR A 16 9.61 -4.17 -1.13
C TYR A 16 8.95 -4.87 0.07
N ASP A 17 7.63 -5.00 0.09
CA ASP A 17 6.94 -5.79 1.11
C ASP A 17 7.31 -7.27 0.94
N ILE A 18 8.28 -7.71 1.74
CA ILE A 18 8.76 -9.09 1.80
C ILE A 18 7.88 -9.99 2.67
N GLN A 19 6.89 -9.43 3.37
CA GLN A 19 5.96 -10.17 4.21
C GLN A 19 4.75 -10.67 3.40
N ALA A 20 4.41 -9.96 2.32
CA ALA A 20 3.51 -10.46 1.29
C ALA A 20 4.25 -11.34 0.27
N ILE A 21 3.59 -12.40 -0.20
CA ILE A 21 4.16 -13.30 -1.24
C ILE A 21 4.45 -12.52 -2.54
N ASN A 22 3.55 -11.61 -2.93
CA ASN A 22 3.69 -10.66 -4.04
C ASN A 22 2.53 -9.64 -4.03
N ASP A 23 2.47 -8.73 -5.00
CA ASP A 23 1.43 -7.71 -5.13
C ASP A 23 0.08 -8.24 -5.67
N LYS A 24 -0.01 -9.50 -6.13
CA LYS A 24 -1.20 -10.03 -6.81
C LYS A 24 -2.44 -10.02 -5.93
N TRP A 25 -2.29 -10.12 -4.61
CA TRP A 25 -3.43 -10.05 -3.69
C TRP A 25 -4.22 -8.74 -3.85
N THR A 26 -3.53 -7.61 -4.12
CA THR A 26 -4.21 -6.32 -4.34
C THR A 26 -5.07 -6.37 -5.60
N PHE A 27 -4.59 -7.01 -6.65
CA PHE A 27 -5.31 -7.20 -7.91
C PHE A 27 -6.52 -8.12 -7.72
N GLU A 28 -6.35 -9.23 -6.99
CA GLU A 28 -7.43 -10.17 -6.69
C GLU A 28 -8.54 -9.51 -5.86
N ILE A 29 -8.19 -8.68 -4.87
CA ILE A 29 -9.18 -7.91 -4.10
C ILE A 29 -9.93 -6.93 -4.99
N VAL A 30 -9.22 -6.14 -5.80
CA VAL A 30 -9.86 -5.18 -6.72
C VAL A 30 -10.81 -5.90 -7.67
N ASN A 31 -10.39 -7.02 -8.26
CA ASN A 31 -11.23 -7.82 -9.14
C ASN A 31 -12.45 -8.38 -8.41
N ALA A 32 -12.28 -8.86 -7.18
CA ALA A 32 -13.39 -9.37 -6.39
C ALA A 32 -14.42 -8.28 -6.06
N VAL A 33 -13.98 -7.08 -5.68
CA VAL A 33 -14.88 -5.95 -5.40
C VAL A 33 -15.58 -5.48 -6.69
N ASN A 34 -14.83 -5.38 -7.79
CA ASN A 34 -15.31 -4.81 -9.03
C ASN A 34 -16.02 -5.83 -9.95
N HIS A 35 -16.12 -7.10 -9.54
CA HIS A 35 -16.64 -8.22 -10.34
C HIS A 35 -18.03 -7.95 -10.95
N ALA A 36 -18.91 -7.22 -10.24
CA ALA A 36 -20.26 -6.89 -10.69
C ALA A 36 -20.34 -5.58 -11.51
N GLY A 37 -19.25 -5.13 -12.12
CA GLY A 37 -19.18 -3.86 -12.86
C GLY A 37 -19.18 -2.61 -11.99
N LYS A 38 -19.00 -2.79 -10.67
CA LYS A 38 -18.87 -1.70 -9.71
C LYS A 38 -17.43 -1.19 -9.76
N ASN A 39 -17.19 0.06 -10.12
CA ASN A 39 -15.84 0.64 -10.08
C ASN A 39 -15.55 1.22 -8.68
N LEU A 40 -15.49 0.35 -7.66
CA LEU A 40 -15.42 0.74 -6.25
C LEU A 40 -14.04 0.55 -5.64
N ALA A 41 -13.21 -0.35 -6.16
CA ALA A 41 -11.88 -0.58 -5.64
C ALA A 41 -10.79 -0.14 -6.63
N GLU A 42 -9.75 0.49 -6.09
CA GLU A 42 -8.52 0.85 -6.79
C GLU A 42 -7.33 0.15 -6.11
N ARG A 43 -6.28 -0.15 -6.88
CA ARG A 43 -5.01 -0.64 -6.32
C ARG A 43 -3.86 0.30 -6.65
N VAL A 44 -2.86 0.31 -5.77
CA VAL A 44 -1.60 1.02 -5.98
C VAL A 44 -0.44 0.22 -5.40
N VAL A 45 0.62 0.10 -6.19
CA VAL A 45 1.92 -0.39 -5.70
C VAL A 45 2.82 0.81 -5.53
N ILE A 46 3.29 1.04 -4.31
CA ILE A 46 4.15 2.17 -3.99
C ILE A 46 5.62 1.72 -4.16
N PRO A 47 6.38 2.35 -5.07
CA PRO A 47 7.79 2.00 -5.28
C PRO A 47 8.59 2.13 -4.00
N LYS A 48 9.67 1.34 -3.88
CA LYS A 48 10.66 1.49 -2.81
C LYS A 48 10.10 1.40 -1.38
N THR A 49 8.95 0.73 -1.22
CA THR A 49 8.16 0.78 0.01
C THR A 49 8.03 -0.61 0.61
N GLU A 50 8.24 -0.76 1.92
CA GLU A 50 8.09 -2.06 2.62
C GLU A 50 6.69 -2.25 3.21
N HIS A 51 6.49 -3.34 3.95
CA HIS A 51 5.20 -3.78 4.48
C HIS A 51 4.50 -2.72 5.35
N SER A 52 5.24 -2.05 6.22
CA SER A 52 4.78 -0.99 7.11
C SER A 52 4.69 0.38 6.42
N LEU A 53 4.80 0.39 5.08
CA LEU A 53 4.73 1.56 4.21
C LEU A 53 5.89 2.56 4.36
N MET A 54 7.01 2.17 4.97
CA MET A 54 8.24 2.98 5.01
C MET A 54 9.02 2.90 3.69
N ASN A 55 9.83 3.92 3.40
CA ASN A 55 10.60 4.04 2.17
C ASN A 55 12.08 3.68 2.37
N TYR A 56 12.62 2.86 1.46
CA TYR A 56 14.03 2.52 1.41
C TYR A 56 14.58 2.73 0.00
N PRO A 57 15.80 3.28 -0.15
CA PRO A 57 16.34 3.60 -1.47
C PRO A 57 16.55 2.36 -2.35
N SER A 58 16.76 1.18 -1.74
CA SER A 58 16.86 -0.12 -2.39
C SER A 58 16.42 -1.27 -1.47
N ARG A 59 16.28 -2.48 -2.02
CA ARG A 59 15.99 -3.69 -1.23
C ARG A 59 17.14 -4.02 -0.27
N GLU A 60 18.38 -3.79 -0.67
CA GLU A 60 19.56 -4.02 0.16
C GLU A 60 19.54 -3.10 1.39
N ALA A 61 19.18 -1.82 1.21
CA ALA A 61 19.04 -0.88 2.33
C ALA A 61 17.95 -1.32 3.33
N LEU A 62 16.81 -1.82 2.83
CA LEU A 62 15.78 -2.43 3.67
C LEU A 62 16.34 -3.63 4.46
N MET A 63 17.03 -4.56 3.80
CA MET A 63 17.59 -5.74 4.46
C MET A 63 18.62 -5.37 5.54
N THR A 64 19.46 -4.36 5.29
CA THR A 64 20.39 -3.83 6.28
C THR A 64 19.64 -3.26 7.49
N ALA A 65 18.67 -2.37 7.27
CA ALA A 65 17.86 -1.78 8.35
C ALA A 65 17.08 -2.84 9.15
N MET A 66 16.63 -3.91 8.49
CA MET A 66 16.01 -5.06 9.15
C MET A 66 16.98 -5.79 10.06
N SER A 67 18.19 -6.09 9.56
CA SER A 67 19.23 -6.77 10.35
C SER A 67 19.70 -5.94 11.55
N GLU A 68 19.74 -4.62 11.40
CA GLU A 68 20.14 -3.67 12.45
C GLU A 68 18.98 -3.26 13.38
N ARG A 69 17.77 -3.77 13.14
CA ARG A 69 16.53 -3.42 13.89
C ARG A 69 16.17 -1.93 13.82
N GLN A 70 16.53 -1.26 12.73
CA GLN A 70 16.22 0.14 12.45
C GLN A 70 14.97 0.32 11.56
N HIS A 71 14.18 -0.74 11.35
CA HIS A 71 12.96 -0.74 10.54
C HIS A 71 11.69 -0.52 11.39
N SER A 72 11.59 0.60 12.11
CA SER A 72 10.45 0.88 12.99
C SER A 72 9.44 1.83 12.37
N ALA A 73 8.24 1.35 12.07
CA ALA A 73 7.13 2.22 11.65
C ALA A 73 6.67 3.21 12.74
N VAL A 74 6.96 2.93 14.01
CA VAL A 74 6.63 3.84 15.13
C VAL A 74 7.56 5.05 15.15
N ASN A 75 8.81 4.88 14.73
CA ASN A 75 9.78 5.96 14.61
C ASN A 75 10.57 5.82 13.29
N PRO A 76 9.95 6.19 12.16
CA PRO A 76 10.50 5.89 10.84
C PRO A 76 11.69 6.76 10.46
N GLY A 77 11.93 7.88 11.16
CA GLY A 77 13.02 8.80 10.87
C GLY A 77 13.03 9.24 9.40
N GLU A 78 14.16 9.05 8.73
CA GLU A 78 14.33 9.37 7.31
C GLU A 78 13.57 8.42 6.36
N HIS A 79 13.09 7.27 6.85
CA HIS A 79 12.31 6.31 6.06
C HIS A 79 10.82 6.64 6.01
N TYR A 80 10.40 7.80 6.56
CA TYR A 80 9.03 8.26 6.41
C TYR A 80 8.67 8.44 4.93
N ASN A 81 7.57 7.82 4.51
CA ASN A 81 7.18 7.76 3.12
C ASN A 81 6.07 8.77 2.78
N ASN A 82 6.46 9.95 2.32
CA ASN A 82 5.52 10.96 1.85
C ASN A 82 4.64 10.48 0.67
N ALA A 83 5.13 9.56 -0.16
CA ALA A 83 4.37 9.08 -1.32
C ALA A 83 3.10 8.33 -0.90
N THR A 84 3.17 7.54 0.18
CA THR A 84 2.02 6.87 0.79
C THR A 84 0.97 7.88 1.24
N LEU A 85 1.39 8.94 1.92
CA LEU A 85 0.47 9.99 2.38
C LEU A 85 -0.22 10.68 1.20
N THR A 86 0.54 11.07 0.17
CA THR A 86 0.00 11.70 -1.03
C THR A 86 -1.06 10.83 -1.70
N VAL A 87 -0.76 9.53 -1.91
CA VAL A 87 -1.70 8.57 -2.50
C VAL A 87 -3.01 8.49 -1.71
N VAL A 88 -2.92 8.44 -0.38
CA VAL A 88 -4.11 8.38 0.49
C VAL A 88 -4.91 9.68 0.43
N LEU A 89 -4.24 10.84 0.49
CA LEU A 89 -4.90 12.14 0.44
C LEU A 89 -5.58 12.39 -0.91
N ASP A 90 -4.93 12.05 -2.02
CA ASP A 90 -5.49 12.17 -3.36
C ASP A 90 -6.73 11.27 -3.52
N TRP A 91 -6.65 10.03 -3.02
CA TRP A 91 -7.77 9.11 -3.04
C TRP A 91 -8.94 9.62 -2.16
N LEU A 92 -8.65 10.11 -0.96
CA LEU A 92 -9.66 10.71 -0.10
C LEU A 92 -10.29 11.94 -0.76
N ALA A 93 -9.51 12.83 -1.37
CA ALA A 93 -10.02 14.01 -2.07
C ALA A 93 -10.95 13.64 -3.25
N LYS A 94 -10.63 12.56 -3.97
CA LYS A 94 -11.46 12.00 -5.05
C LYS A 94 -12.81 11.47 -4.56
N HIS A 95 -12.85 10.86 -3.37
CA HIS A 95 -14.01 10.12 -2.87
C HIS A 95 -14.76 10.80 -1.70
N SER A 96 -14.25 11.94 -1.18
CA SER A 96 -14.87 12.70 -0.07
C SER A 96 -15.89 13.75 -0.53
N LYS A 97 -15.99 14.01 -1.83
CA LYS A 97 -17.03 14.87 -2.41
C LYS A 97 -18.28 14.03 -2.66
N SER A 98 -19.11 13.89 -1.63
CA SER A 98 -20.48 13.40 -1.69
C SER A 98 -21.45 14.48 -1.22
#